data_AF-A0A6L8GEE6-F1
#
_entry.id   AF-A0A6L8GEE6-F1
#
_cell.length_a   1.000
_cell.length_b   1.000
_cell.length_c   1.000
_cell.angle_alpha   90.00
_cell.angle_beta   90.00
_cell.angle_gamma   90.00
#
_symmetry.space_group_name_H-M   'P 1'
#
loop_
_entity.id
_entity.type
_entity.pdbx_description
1 polymer ?
#
loop_
_entity_poly.entity_id
_entity_poly.type
_entity_poly.pdbx_seq_one_letter_code
_entity_poly.pdbx_strand_id
1 'polypeptide(L)'
;MASVLSNPDFTERFSNDLKQPGLRVPVTADLGLFSEAVKLGREIVWLHCYGERMTSPAAGRPKGPPRLETSDAPFIPKDGALPGSSDPLPDTIEYDASTRRLSIDIGYIDNVSAQMWNYEVSGKNVLRQWFSYRRRDRTRPLIGDKRPRHRLTASRQATGCRNTRPIC
;
A
#
# COMPACT_ATOMS: atom_id res chain seq x y z
N MET A 1 3.81 10.22 -15.08
CA MET A 1 4.65 9.50 -14.09
C MET A 1 3.87 8.43 -13.32
N ALA A 2 2.70 8.72 -12.74
CA ALA A 2 1.89 7.71 -12.03
C ALA A 2 1.71 6.39 -12.81
N SER A 3 1.39 6.44 -14.11
CA SER A 3 1.26 5.24 -14.94
C SER A 3 2.51 4.35 -14.98
N VAL A 4 3.72 4.93 -15.08
CA VAL A 4 4.97 4.15 -15.15
C VAL A 4 5.26 3.49 -13.80
N LEU A 5 5.09 4.23 -12.71
CA LEU A 5 5.39 3.75 -11.36
C LEU A 5 4.36 2.75 -10.83
N SER A 6 3.14 2.79 -11.34
CA SER A 6 2.09 1.82 -11.03
C SER A 6 2.11 0.59 -11.94
N ASN A 7 3.03 0.51 -12.91
CA ASN A 7 3.13 -0.63 -13.81
C ASN A 7 3.94 -1.78 -13.14
N PRO A 8 3.41 -3.01 -13.09
CA PRO A 8 4.12 -4.15 -12.51
C PRO A 8 5.43 -4.47 -13.25
N ASP A 9 5.46 -4.36 -14.59
CA ASP A 9 6.65 -4.61 -15.42
C ASP A 9 7.78 -3.63 -15.09
N PHE A 10 7.45 -2.39 -14.73
CA PHE A 10 8.45 -1.43 -14.25
C PHE A 10 9.09 -1.92 -12.94
N THR A 11 8.26 -2.36 -12.00
CA THR A 11 8.75 -2.82 -10.69
C THR A 11 9.56 -4.11 -10.83
N GLU A 12 9.13 -5.04 -11.69
CA GLU A 12 9.84 -6.28 -11.96
C GLU A 12 11.19 -6.01 -12.64
N ARG A 13 11.18 -5.25 -13.73
CA ARG A 13 12.37 -4.95 -14.54
C ARG A 13 13.44 -4.20 -13.74
N PHE A 14 13.05 -3.23 -12.93
CA PHE A 14 13.97 -2.38 -12.17
C PHE A 14 14.10 -2.79 -10.69
N SER A 15 13.68 -4.01 -10.33
CA SER A 15 13.65 -4.50 -8.94
C SER A 15 14.99 -4.40 -8.21
N ASN A 16 16.13 -4.55 -8.92
CA ASN A 16 17.45 -4.39 -8.33
C ASN A 16 17.80 -2.91 -8.07
N ASP A 17 17.47 -2.02 -8.99
CA ASP A 17 17.74 -0.59 -8.87
C ASP A 17 16.85 0.07 -7.81
N LEU A 18 15.59 -0.40 -7.68
CA LEU A 18 14.62 0.10 -6.69
C LEU A 18 15.02 -0.19 -5.23
N LYS A 19 15.98 -1.09 -5.00
CA LYS A 19 16.57 -1.30 -3.66
C LYS A 19 17.45 -0.13 -3.22
N GLN A 20 18.10 0.54 -4.18
CA GLN A 20 18.96 1.68 -3.90
C GLN A 20 18.13 2.97 -3.86
N PRO A 21 18.36 3.86 -2.88
CA PRO A 21 17.70 5.15 -2.85
C PRO A 21 17.99 5.95 -4.13
N GLY A 22 16.94 6.49 -4.74
CA GLY A 22 17.05 7.31 -5.96
C GLY A 22 16.20 6.75 -7.09
N LEU A 23 14.90 7.01 -7.04
CA LEU A 23 13.97 6.60 -8.08
C LEU A 23 14.37 7.22 -9.42
N ARG A 24 14.52 6.38 -10.45
CA ARG A 24 14.73 6.80 -11.83
C ARG A 24 13.51 6.38 -12.63
N VAL A 25 12.96 7.32 -13.40
CA VAL A 25 11.76 7.09 -14.20
C VAL A 25 12.16 7.19 -15.67
N PRO A 26 12.07 6.11 -16.46
CA PRO A 26 12.33 6.19 -17.88
C PRO A 26 11.28 7.08 -18.55
N VAL A 27 11.75 7.88 -19.50
CA VAL A 27 10.90 8.70 -20.36
C VAL A 27 11.07 8.18 -21.78
N THR A 28 9.96 7.80 -22.40
CA THR A 28 9.98 7.37 -23.80
C THR A 28 10.18 8.56 -24.73
N ALA A 29 10.95 8.37 -25.81
CA ALA A 29 11.08 9.36 -26.89
C ALA A 29 9.87 9.36 -27.84
N ASP A 30 9.04 8.31 -27.80
CA ASP A 30 7.81 8.22 -28.57
C ASP A 30 6.72 9.10 -27.94
N LEU A 31 6.30 10.13 -28.67
CA LEU A 31 5.30 11.10 -28.21
C LEU A 31 3.90 10.48 -28.03
N GLY A 32 3.55 9.49 -28.84
CA GLY A 32 2.27 8.78 -28.75
C GLY A 32 2.19 7.97 -27.46
N LEU A 33 3.22 7.16 -27.20
CA LEU A 33 3.32 6.36 -25.98
C LEU A 33 3.41 7.25 -24.73
N PHE A 34 4.15 8.37 -24.81
CA PHE A 34 4.18 9.34 -23.72
C PHE A 34 2.78 9.89 -23.42
N SER A 35 2.03 10.25 -24.46
CA SER A 35 0.67 10.79 -24.33
C SER A 35 -0.30 9.77 -23.74
N GLU A 36 -0.16 8.48 -24.08
CA GLU A 36 -0.93 7.39 -23.48
C GLU A 36 -0.63 7.22 -21.98
N ALA A 37 0.65 7.15 -21.60
CA ALA A 37 1.06 7.08 -20.20
C ALA A 37 0.57 8.30 -19.37
N VAL A 38 0.48 9.46 -20.02
CA VAL A 38 -0.05 10.71 -19.47
C VAL A 38 -1.57 10.63 -19.23
N LYS A 39 -2.33 9.97 -20.12
CA LYS A 39 -3.77 9.71 -19.93
C LYS A 39 -4.01 8.74 -18.76
N LEU A 40 -3.36 7.58 -18.77
CA LEU A 40 -3.45 6.58 -17.69
C LEU A 40 -3.01 7.17 -16.34
N GLY A 41 -1.93 7.97 -16.34
CA GLY A 41 -1.45 8.62 -15.11
C GLY A 41 -2.46 9.61 -14.52
N ARG A 42 -3.28 10.29 -15.34
CA ARG A 42 -4.35 11.17 -14.84
C ARG A 42 -5.48 10.37 -14.21
N GLU A 43 -5.81 9.22 -14.77
CA GLU A 43 -6.82 8.32 -14.23
C GLU A 43 -6.40 7.74 -12.89
N ILE A 44 -5.17 7.25 -12.76
CA ILE A 44 -4.63 6.77 -11.49
C ILE A 44 -4.70 7.88 -10.42
N VAL A 45 -4.24 9.10 -10.74
CA VAL A 45 -4.32 10.22 -9.78
C VAL A 45 -5.76 10.56 -9.42
N TRP A 46 -6.68 10.54 -10.38
CA TRP A 46 -8.10 10.76 -10.14
C TRP A 46 -8.71 9.71 -9.20
N LEU A 47 -8.41 8.42 -9.42
CA LEU A 47 -8.82 7.31 -8.56
C LEU A 47 -8.28 7.46 -7.13
N HIS A 48 -6.99 7.73 -6.99
CA HIS A 48 -6.32 7.84 -5.69
C HIS A 48 -6.67 9.12 -4.92
N CYS A 49 -7.19 10.14 -5.59
CA CYS A 49 -7.67 11.38 -4.97
C CYS A 49 -9.20 11.45 -4.89
N TYR A 50 -9.91 10.31 -4.97
CA TYR A 50 -11.37 10.24 -4.87
C TYR A 50 -12.12 11.25 -5.77
N GLY A 51 -11.57 11.48 -6.97
CA GLY A 51 -12.11 12.39 -7.95
C GLY A 51 -12.08 13.88 -7.60
N GLU A 52 -11.20 14.29 -6.67
CA GLU A 52 -10.92 15.69 -6.37
C GLU A 52 -9.89 16.31 -7.32
N ARG A 53 -8.97 15.49 -7.83
CA ARG A 53 -7.88 15.90 -8.74
C ARG A 53 -8.02 15.22 -10.08
N MET A 54 -7.50 15.86 -11.13
CA MET A 54 -7.56 15.34 -12.49
C MET A 54 -9.00 14.95 -12.87
N THR A 55 -9.95 15.86 -12.71
CA THR A 55 -11.32 15.65 -13.19
C THR A 55 -11.41 15.97 -14.68
N SER A 56 -12.21 15.20 -15.41
CA SER A 56 -12.57 15.41 -16.81
C SER A 56 -13.77 14.53 -17.16
N PRO A 57 -15.01 15.04 -17.09
CA PRO A 57 -16.20 14.28 -17.46
C PRO A 57 -16.16 13.74 -18.89
N ALA A 58 -15.64 14.52 -19.85
CA ALA A 58 -15.48 14.10 -21.24
C ALA A 58 -14.51 12.91 -21.44
N ALA A 59 -13.67 12.63 -20.44
CA ALA A 59 -12.76 11.49 -20.42
C ALA A 59 -13.12 10.46 -19.33
N GLY A 60 -14.40 10.40 -18.90
CA GLY A 60 -14.88 9.41 -17.93
C GLY A 60 -14.44 9.64 -16.48
N ARG A 61 -13.94 10.84 -16.14
CA ARG A 61 -13.42 11.18 -14.80
C ARG A 61 -14.26 12.31 -14.16
N PRO A 62 -15.53 12.09 -13.82
CA PRO A 62 -16.36 13.12 -13.20
C PRO A 62 -15.79 13.58 -11.84
N LYS A 63 -16.28 14.72 -11.34
CA LYS A 63 -15.93 15.18 -10.00
C LYS A 63 -16.67 14.34 -8.95
N GLY A 64 -15.96 13.97 -7.89
CA GLY A 64 -16.50 13.19 -6.78
C GLY A 64 -16.00 11.74 -6.75
N PRO A 65 -16.32 10.98 -5.69
CA PRO A 65 -15.76 9.65 -5.48
C PRO A 65 -16.09 8.72 -6.67
N PRO A 66 -15.09 8.12 -7.33
CA PRO A 66 -15.31 7.11 -8.34
C PRO A 66 -16.15 5.96 -7.77
N ARG A 67 -17.15 5.53 -8.53
CA ARG A 67 -18.02 4.40 -8.20
C ARG A 67 -18.06 3.45 -9.37
N LEU A 68 -18.13 2.16 -9.05
CA LEU A 68 -18.49 1.14 -10.01
C LEU A 68 -19.98 1.23 -10.32
N GLU A 69 -20.37 0.72 -11.47
CA GLU A 69 -21.79 0.51 -11.80
C GLU A 69 -22.45 -0.36 -10.74
N THR A 70 -23.73 -0.10 -10.44
CA THR A 70 -24.45 -0.76 -9.34
C THR A 70 -24.44 -2.29 -9.45
N SER A 71 -24.43 -2.83 -10.67
CA SER A 71 -24.33 -4.28 -10.94
C SER A 71 -23.01 -4.91 -10.50
N ASP A 72 -21.92 -4.14 -10.56
CA ASP A 72 -20.55 -4.62 -10.32
C ASP A 72 -20.00 -4.14 -8.97
N ALA A 73 -20.66 -3.17 -8.35
CA ALA A 73 -20.27 -2.63 -7.07
C ALA A 73 -20.45 -3.67 -5.95
N PRO A 74 -19.48 -3.79 -5.03
CA PRO A 74 -19.68 -4.50 -3.76
C PRO A 74 -20.78 -3.83 -2.93
N PHE A 75 -21.59 -4.64 -2.27
CA PHE A 75 -22.69 -4.14 -1.44
C PHE A 75 -22.90 -5.00 -0.20
N ILE A 76 -23.54 -4.43 0.82
CA ILE A 76 -23.94 -5.14 2.04
C ILE A 76 -25.41 -5.51 1.88
N PRO A 77 -25.76 -6.80 1.75
CA PRO A 77 -27.15 -7.22 1.69
C PRO A 77 -27.84 -7.10 3.05
N LYS A 78 -29.17 -7.10 3.06
CA LYS A 78 -29.97 -6.88 4.27
C LYS A 78 -29.72 -7.93 5.36
N ASP A 79 -29.52 -9.18 4.94
CA ASP A 79 -29.22 -10.33 5.78
C ASP A 79 -27.73 -10.46 6.13
N GLY A 80 -26.86 -9.66 5.50
CA GLY A 80 -25.41 -9.63 5.73
C GLY A 80 -24.94 -8.42 6.53
N ALA A 81 -25.82 -7.84 7.36
CA ALA A 81 -25.52 -6.62 8.11
C ALA A 81 -24.19 -6.74 8.88
N LEU A 82 -23.31 -5.76 8.67
CA LEU A 82 -22.05 -5.67 9.41
C LEU A 82 -22.30 -5.17 10.84
N PRO A 83 -21.46 -5.56 11.81
CA PRO A 83 -21.52 -5.03 13.17
C PRO A 83 -21.53 -3.50 13.18
N GLY A 84 -22.41 -2.92 14.00
CA GLY A 84 -22.53 -1.48 14.15
C GLY A 84 -21.37 -0.89 14.96
N SER A 85 -21.33 0.44 15.05
CA SER A 85 -20.28 1.15 15.82
C SER A 85 -20.33 0.91 17.33
N SER A 86 -21.49 0.48 17.86
CA SER A 86 -21.67 0.07 19.26
C SER A 86 -21.17 -1.34 19.55
N ASP A 87 -21.00 -2.18 18.53
CA ASP A 87 -20.60 -3.55 18.69
C ASP A 87 -19.08 -3.64 18.92
N PRO A 88 -18.61 -4.70 19.60
CA PRO A 88 -17.19 -4.96 19.68
C PRO A 88 -16.58 -5.06 18.28
N LEU A 89 -15.35 -4.57 18.12
CA LEU A 89 -14.60 -4.67 16.86
C LEU A 89 -14.55 -6.12 16.36
N PRO A 90 -14.45 -6.32 15.04
CA PRO A 90 -14.48 -7.65 14.48
C PRO A 90 -13.20 -8.44 14.77
N ASP A 91 -13.27 -9.76 14.78
CA ASP A 91 -12.12 -10.65 14.99
C ASP A 91 -11.57 -11.25 13.69
N THR A 92 -12.45 -11.51 12.72
CA THR A 92 -12.17 -12.29 11.52
C THR A 92 -12.52 -11.55 10.23
N ILE A 93 -11.73 -11.83 9.18
CA ILE A 93 -12.03 -11.45 7.80
C ILE A 93 -11.70 -12.62 6.88
N GLU A 94 -12.68 -13.06 6.11
CA GLU A 94 -12.56 -14.24 5.25
C GLU A 94 -13.16 -13.97 3.88
N TYR A 95 -12.61 -14.59 2.85
CA TYR A 95 -13.08 -14.42 1.48
C TYR A 95 -13.43 -15.78 0.86
N ASP A 96 -14.65 -15.88 0.35
CA ASP A 96 -15.11 -17.01 -0.45
C ASP A 96 -15.18 -16.60 -1.92
N ALA A 97 -14.30 -17.19 -2.73
CA ALA A 97 -14.23 -16.93 -4.16
C ALA A 97 -15.42 -17.49 -4.95
N SER A 98 -16.08 -18.54 -4.44
CA SER A 98 -17.21 -19.20 -5.13
C SER A 98 -18.47 -18.33 -5.08
N THR A 99 -18.69 -17.67 -3.94
CA THR A 99 -19.82 -16.76 -3.71
C THR A 99 -19.44 -15.29 -3.91
N ARG A 100 -18.16 -14.98 -4.13
CA ARG A 100 -17.62 -13.61 -4.20
C ARG A 100 -17.95 -12.79 -2.95
N ARG A 101 -17.83 -13.43 -1.79
CA ARG A 101 -18.24 -12.89 -0.50
C ARG A 101 -17.05 -12.61 0.40
N LEU A 102 -17.03 -11.42 0.99
CA LEU A 102 -16.09 -11.02 2.03
C LEU A 102 -16.82 -10.99 3.38
N SER A 103 -16.57 -11.99 4.21
CA SER A 103 -17.15 -12.10 5.55
C SER A 103 -16.32 -11.32 6.56
N ILE A 104 -17.00 -10.61 7.45
CA ILE A 104 -16.43 -9.89 8.58
C ILE A 104 -17.24 -10.29 9.82
N ASP A 105 -16.71 -11.24 10.59
CA ASP A 105 -17.43 -11.96 11.65
C ASP A 105 -18.81 -12.47 11.20
N ILE A 106 -19.87 -11.89 11.74
CA ILE A 106 -21.27 -12.30 11.50
C ILE A 106 -21.87 -11.64 10.24
N GLY A 107 -21.24 -10.60 9.72
CA GLY A 107 -21.72 -9.85 8.56
C GLY A 107 -20.87 -10.11 7.33
N TYR A 108 -21.31 -9.64 6.17
CA TYR A 108 -20.58 -9.87 4.92
C TYR A 108 -20.87 -8.82 3.85
N ILE A 109 -19.97 -8.73 2.88
CA ILE A 109 -20.07 -7.88 1.69
C ILE A 109 -20.11 -8.81 0.47
N ASP A 110 -21.15 -8.69 -0.34
CA ASP A 110 -21.30 -9.45 -1.58
C ASP A 110 -20.65 -8.73 -2.77
N ASN A 111 -20.46 -9.48 -3.86
CA ASN A 111 -19.91 -9.03 -5.13
C ASN A 111 -18.43 -8.57 -5.09
N VAL A 112 -17.70 -8.95 -4.04
CA VAL A 112 -16.26 -8.69 -3.93
C VAL A 112 -15.52 -9.62 -4.89
N SER A 113 -14.90 -9.07 -5.93
CA SER A 113 -14.12 -9.89 -6.87
C SER A 113 -12.82 -10.38 -6.23
N ALA A 114 -12.29 -11.50 -6.74
CA ALA A 114 -11.01 -12.02 -6.28
C ALA A 114 -9.87 -11.01 -6.54
N GLN A 115 -9.98 -10.18 -7.58
CA GLN A 115 -9.02 -9.12 -7.88
C GLN A 115 -9.02 -8.03 -6.80
N MET A 116 -10.20 -7.64 -6.28
CA MET A 116 -10.30 -6.72 -5.15
C MET A 116 -9.70 -7.34 -3.88
N TRP A 117 -10.03 -8.60 -3.61
CA TRP A 117 -9.50 -9.33 -2.46
C TRP A 117 -7.98 -9.44 -2.50
N ASN A 118 -7.41 -9.74 -3.66
CA ASN A 118 -5.98 -9.95 -3.86
C ASN A 118 -5.20 -8.67 -4.18
N TYR A 119 -5.83 -7.49 -4.14
CA TYR A 119 -5.14 -6.25 -4.48
C TYR A 119 -4.03 -5.91 -3.47
N GLU A 120 -2.82 -5.67 -3.98
CA GLU A 120 -1.64 -5.41 -3.16
C GLU A 120 -0.91 -4.15 -3.58
N VAL A 121 -0.27 -3.51 -2.60
CA VAL A 121 0.69 -2.42 -2.82
C VAL A 121 1.98 -2.78 -2.12
N SER A 122 3.08 -2.88 -2.88
CA SER A 122 4.40 -3.27 -2.35
C SER A 122 4.40 -4.61 -1.60
N GLY A 123 3.71 -5.62 -2.14
CA GLY A 123 3.61 -6.97 -1.55
C GLY A 123 2.77 -7.04 -0.28
N LYS A 124 1.96 -6.00 0.00
CA LYS A 124 1.01 -5.98 1.11
C LYS A 124 -0.41 -5.96 0.57
N ASN A 125 -1.16 -6.99 0.90
CA ASN A 125 -2.59 -7.03 0.66
C ASN A 125 -3.32 -5.91 1.42
N VAL A 126 -4.03 -5.05 0.69
CA VAL A 126 -4.60 -3.81 1.23
C VAL A 126 -5.72 -4.10 2.23
N LEU A 127 -6.63 -5.02 1.91
CA LEU A 127 -7.78 -5.34 2.78
C LEU A 127 -7.35 -6.02 4.07
N ARG A 128 -6.44 -7.01 3.98
CA ARG A 128 -5.89 -7.68 5.17
C ARG A 128 -5.12 -6.71 6.06
N GLN A 129 -4.29 -5.84 5.46
CA GLN A 129 -3.56 -4.83 6.22
C GLN A 129 -4.51 -3.83 6.89
N TRP A 130 -5.52 -3.34 6.17
CA TRP A 130 -6.54 -2.43 6.70
C TRP A 130 -7.30 -3.05 7.87
N PHE A 131 -7.68 -4.33 7.75
CA PHE A 131 -8.38 -5.08 8.78
C PHE A 131 -7.51 -5.34 10.02
N SER A 132 -6.22 -5.63 9.84
CA SER A 132 -5.29 -5.89 10.97
C SER A 132 -5.21 -4.75 11.99
N TYR A 133 -5.43 -3.50 11.56
CA TYR A 133 -5.48 -2.33 12.45
C TYR A 133 -6.84 -2.10 13.11
N ARG A 134 -7.88 -2.79 12.65
CA ARG A 134 -9.28 -2.60 13.04
C ARG A 134 -9.92 -3.83 13.68
N ARG A 135 -9.23 -4.98 13.68
CA ARG A 135 -9.64 -6.13 14.46
C ARG A 135 -9.59 -5.85 15.97
N ARG A 136 -10.35 -6.61 16.75
CA ARG A 136 -10.43 -6.49 18.22
C ARG A 136 -9.08 -6.70 18.87
N ASP A 137 -8.42 -7.82 18.58
CA ASP A 137 -7.07 -8.08 19.05
C ASP A 137 -6.02 -7.50 18.10
N ARG A 138 -5.44 -6.38 18.50
CA ARG A 138 -4.40 -5.69 17.71
C ARG A 138 -3.00 -6.01 18.15
N THR A 139 -2.82 -7.05 18.99
CA THR A 139 -1.47 -7.48 19.33
C THR A 139 -0.73 -7.79 18.04
N ARG A 140 0.40 -7.09 17.87
CA ARG A 140 1.30 -7.38 16.76
C ARG A 140 1.88 -8.75 17.03
N PRO A 141 1.84 -9.69 16.06
CA PRO A 141 2.67 -10.89 16.17
C PRO A 141 4.09 -10.45 16.50
N LEU A 142 4.74 -11.14 17.45
CA LEU A 142 6.15 -10.92 17.75
C LEU A 142 6.94 -11.29 16.48
N ILE A 143 7.22 -10.29 15.65
CA ILE A 143 7.90 -10.47 14.36
C ILE A 143 9.39 -10.64 14.64
N GLY A 144 9.82 -11.90 14.68
CA GLY A 144 11.23 -12.32 14.73
C GLY A 144 12.01 -11.91 15.97
N ASP A 145 13.14 -12.60 16.21
CA ASP A 145 14.11 -12.20 17.24
C ASP A 145 14.51 -10.74 17.02
N LYS A 146 14.26 -9.90 18.04
CA LYS A 146 14.83 -8.56 18.08
C LYS A 146 16.34 -8.75 17.93
N ARG A 147 16.92 -8.29 16.82
CA ARG A 147 18.39 -8.28 16.66
C ARG A 147 18.99 -7.72 17.95
N PRO A 148 19.87 -8.46 18.65
CA PRO A 148 20.44 -7.96 19.89
C PRO A 148 21.06 -6.60 19.63
N ARG A 149 20.72 -5.61 20.47
CA ARG A 149 21.35 -4.30 20.36
C ARG A 149 22.85 -4.50 20.51
N HIS A 150 23.60 -4.22 19.46
CA HIS A 150 25.06 -4.22 19.56
C HIS A 150 25.43 -3.27 20.70
N ARG A 151 26.20 -3.78 21.65
CA ARG A 151 26.68 -2.97 22.77
C ARG A 151 27.64 -1.95 22.16
N LEU A 152 27.33 -0.66 22.25
CA LEU A 152 28.29 0.39 21.94
C LEU A 152 29.46 0.20 22.92
N THR A 153 30.54 -0.41 22.45
CA THR A 153 31.79 -0.45 23.20
C THR A 153 32.34 0.97 23.15
N ALA A 154 32.24 1.68 24.27
CA ALA A 154 32.98 2.91 24.47
C ALA A 154 34.49 2.54 24.50
N SER A 155 35.14 2.57 23.35
CA SER A 155 36.60 2.52 23.30
C SER A 155 37.14 3.83 23.84
N ARG A 156 37.45 3.87 25.15
CA ARG A 156 38.40 4.84 25.69
C ARG A 156 39.77 4.51 25.14
N GLN A 157 40.14 5.13 24.02
CA GLN A 157 41.56 5.33 23.69
C GLN A 157 41.95 6.72 24.18
N ALA A 158 42.57 6.77 25.36
CA ALA A 158 43.42 7.88 25.74
C ALA A 158 44.86 7.44 25.47
N THR A 159 45.28 7.56 24.21
CA THR A 159 46.68 7.44 23.83
C THR A 159 47.41 8.68 24.33
N GLY A 160 47.88 8.64 25.57
CA GLY A 160 48.75 9.65 26.14
C GLY A 160 50.14 9.53 25.53
N CYS A 161 50.41 10.26 24.45
CA CYS A 161 51.75 10.49 23.95
C CYS A 161 51.95 12.01 23.81
N ARG A 162 52.74 12.60 24.72
CA ARG A 162 53.61 13.72 24.37
C ARG A 162 54.75 13.82 25.39
N ASN A 163 55.90 13.44 24.85
CA ASN A 163 57.23 13.52 25.40
C ASN A 163 57.60 15.01 25.63
N THR A 164 57.84 15.41 26.88
CA THR A 164 58.46 16.70 27.20
C THR A 164 59.93 16.45 27.55
N ARG A 165 60.83 16.97 26.71
CA ARG A 165 62.19 17.33 27.13
C ARG A 165 62.47 18.76 26.68
N PRO A 166 63.02 19.57 27.58
CA PRO A 166 64.02 20.53 27.13
C PRO A 166 65.29 20.49 28.04
N ILE A 167 66.43 20.78 27.40
CA ILE A 167 67.69 21.32 27.94
C ILE A 167 68.63 20.33 28.68
N CYS A 168 69.65 19.83 27.97
CA CYS A 168 71.06 20.27 27.95
C CYS A 168 71.81 19.43 26.90
#